data_AF-A0A3Q2ZUD2-F1
#
_entry.id   AF-A0A3Q2ZUD2-F1
#
_cell.length_a   1.000
_cell.length_b   1.000
_cell.length_c   1.000
_cell.angle_alpha   90.00
_cell.angle_beta   90.00
_cell.angle_gamma   90.00
#
_symmetry.space_group_name_H-M   'P 1'
#
loop_
_entity.id
_entity.type
_entity.pdbx_description
1 polymer ?
#
loop_
_entity_poly.entity_id
_entity_poly.type
_entity_poly.pdbx_seq_one_letter_code
_entity_poly.pdbx_strand_id
1 'polypeptide(L)'
;MKFVRFIMKNAALANAPKHIEHFSKFSPSPLSIKQFLDFGSINACEKTSFVFLRQELPVRLSNIMKEINLLPDKVLLTPSVQMVQRWYSQSLMEILDFLDKNPDDHKVLSEFVDTLVTIRNRHNDVVPTMAQGIIEYKETFPQDTVTNQNIQYFLDRFYMSRISIRMLINQHTLVFDGTTNPVHPNTIGSIDSQCEVGDVVQDAYQSAKMLCEQYYLRSPDLVLQEMNHKKKNHPITIVYVPSHLYHMLFELFKNAMRATIETHDSSNNLPPIKVLVSLGGEDMSIKVSDRGGGVPFRKIEKLFSYMYSTAPAPQIGDHSRTPLAGFGYGLPISRLYAKYFQGDLQLYSMEAFGTDAVIYLKALSTDSIERLPVYNKTALKNYKMSHEADDWCVPSKEPLDLRNFKTA
;
A
#
# COMPACT_ATOMS: atom_id res chain seq x y z
N MET A 1 -16.35 21.61 31.10
CA MET A 1 -16.65 20.64 30.01
C MET A 1 -15.41 19.98 29.38
N LYS A 2 -14.32 20.69 29.04
CA LYS A 2 -13.09 20.07 28.45
C LYS A 2 -12.40 19.03 29.35
N PHE A 3 -12.32 19.27 30.66
CA PHE A 3 -11.68 18.37 31.62
C PHE A 3 -12.48 17.06 31.84
N VAL A 4 -13.81 17.15 31.87
CA VAL A 4 -14.70 15.97 31.95
C VAL A 4 -14.63 15.14 30.66
N ARG A 5 -14.62 15.79 29.49
CA ARG A 5 -14.39 15.12 28.19
C ARG A 5 -13.02 14.43 28.14
N PHE A 6 -11.98 15.03 28.73
CA PHE A 6 -10.64 14.44 28.83
C PHE A 6 -10.62 13.19 29.73
N ILE A 7 -11.25 13.24 30.90
CA ILE A 7 -11.35 12.08 31.81
C ILE A 7 -12.18 10.95 31.17
N MET A 8 -13.32 11.26 30.55
CA MET A 8 -14.15 10.27 29.85
C MET A 8 -13.41 9.65 28.67
N LYS A 9 -12.64 10.44 27.90
CA LYS A 9 -11.82 9.92 26.79
C LYS A 9 -10.70 8.99 27.28
N ASN A 10 -10.08 9.29 28.41
CA ASN A 10 -9.06 8.42 29.03
C ASN A 10 -9.65 7.13 29.62
N ALA A 11 -10.86 7.19 30.20
CA ALA A 11 -11.57 6.01 30.69
C ALA A 11 -12.06 5.10 29.54
N ALA A 12 -12.50 5.68 28.43
CA ALA A 12 -12.86 4.95 27.21
C ALA A 12 -11.62 4.24 26.61
N LEU A 13 -10.47 4.92 26.55
CA LEU A 13 -9.20 4.32 26.11
C LEU A 13 -8.75 3.16 27.01
N ALA A 14 -9.07 3.17 28.31
CA ALA A 14 -8.76 2.06 29.22
C ALA A 14 -9.52 0.76 28.88
N ASN A 15 -10.67 0.86 28.20
CA ASN A 15 -11.44 -0.29 27.73
C ASN A 15 -11.04 -0.78 26.32
N ALA A 16 -10.18 -0.04 25.61
CA ALA A 16 -9.75 -0.41 24.25
C ALA A 16 -9.23 -1.86 24.14
N PRO A 17 -8.42 -2.40 25.09
CA PRO A 17 -7.97 -3.80 25.00
C PRO A 17 -9.10 -4.83 24.94
N LYS A 18 -10.21 -4.60 25.67
CA LYS A 18 -11.38 -5.50 25.65
C LYS A 18 -12.10 -5.46 24.31
N HIS A 19 -12.26 -4.28 23.74
CA HIS A 19 -12.88 -4.13 22.42
C HIS A 19 -12.00 -4.74 21.31
N ILE A 20 -10.68 -4.54 21.37
CA ILE A 20 -9.74 -5.16 20.43
C ILE A 20 -9.86 -6.69 20.50
N GLU A 21 -9.90 -7.28 21.70
CA GLU A 21 -10.06 -8.72 21.89
C GLU A 21 -11.42 -9.24 21.39
N HIS A 22 -12.48 -8.45 21.52
CA HIS A 22 -13.80 -8.81 20.99
C HIS A 22 -13.80 -8.79 19.45
N PHE A 23 -13.44 -7.67 18.84
CA PHE A 23 -13.58 -7.46 17.40
C PHE A 23 -12.53 -8.21 16.56
N SER A 24 -11.35 -8.52 17.13
CA SER A 24 -10.32 -9.31 16.43
C SER A 24 -10.67 -10.79 16.26
N LYS A 25 -11.73 -11.28 16.90
CA LYS A 25 -12.23 -12.66 16.71
C LYS A 25 -13.06 -12.81 15.44
N PHE A 26 -13.57 -11.71 14.90
CA PHE A 26 -14.31 -11.71 13.65
C PHE A 26 -13.35 -11.59 12.46
N SER A 27 -13.70 -12.25 11.36
CA SER A 27 -12.96 -12.14 10.11
C SER A 27 -13.43 -10.90 9.35
N PRO A 28 -12.51 -10.06 8.82
CA PRO A 28 -12.85 -8.99 7.89
C PRO A 28 -13.65 -9.52 6.70
N SER A 29 -14.62 -8.72 6.24
CA SER A 29 -15.49 -9.05 5.12
C SER A 29 -14.93 -8.42 3.83
N PRO A 30 -14.35 -9.22 2.90
CA PRO A 30 -13.84 -8.68 1.65
C PRO A 30 -14.97 -8.34 0.69
N LEU A 31 -14.86 -7.19 0.02
CA LEU A 31 -15.77 -6.73 -1.02
C LEU A 31 -15.11 -6.78 -2.39
N SER A 32 -15.87 -7.09 -3.44
CA SER A 32 -15.43 -6.90 -4.81
C SER A 32 -15.65 -5.47 -5.30
N ILE A 33 -14.87 -5.05 -6.31
CA ILE A 33 -15.12 -3.79 -7.03
C ILE A 33 -16.56 -3.77 -7.57
N LYS A 34 -17.07 -4.91 -8.05
CA LYS A 34 -18.47 -5.02 -8.46
C LYS A 34 -19.44 -4.69 -7.33
N GLN A 35 -19.24 -5.23 -6.12
CA GLN A 35 -20.10 -4.91 -4.98
C GLN A 35 -20.06 -3.43 -4.60
N PHE A 36 -18.88 -2.79 -4.65
CA PHE A 36 -18.78 -1.34 -4.43
C PHE A 36 -19.57 -0.53 -5.47
N LEU A 37 -19.47 -0.89 -6.76
CA LEU A 37 -20.21 -0.23 -7.83
C LEU A 37 -21.72 -0.44 -7.72
N ASP A 38 -22.16 -1.70 -7.54
CA ASP A 38 -23.58 -2.05 -7.46
C ASP A 38 -24.23 -1.34 -6.26
N PHE A 39 -23.50 -1.21 -5.15
CA PHE A 39 -23.94 -0.45 -3.98
C PHE A 39 -24.09 1.05 -4.27
N GLY A 40 -23.08 1.68 -4.86
CA GLY A 40 -23.10 3.14 -5.07
C GLY A 40 -23.89 3.63 -6.29
N SER A 41 -24.30 2.76 -7.21
CA SER A 41 -25.08 3.12 -8.40
C SER A 41 -26.60 2.97 -8.22
N ILE A 42 -27.05 1.77 -7.84
CA ILE A 42 -28.47 1.39 -7.88
C ILE A 42 -29.10 1.47 -6.48
N ASN A 43 -28.30 1.21 -5.44
CA ASN A 43 -28.78 1.01 -4.07
C ASN A 43 -28.07 1.92 -3.06
N ALA A 44 -27.65 3.12 -3.47
CA ALA A 44 -26.89 4.03 -2.62
C ALA A 44 -27.72 4.43 -1.39
N CYS A 45 -27.54 3.69 -0.30
CA CYS A 45 -28.30 3.83 0.94
C CYS A 45 -27.32 4.08 2.07
N GLU A 46 -27.25 5.34 2.52
CA GLU A 46 -26.35 5.78 3.58
C GLU A 46 -26.55 4.94 4.85
N LYS A 47 -27.81 4.62 5.19
CA LYS A 47 -28.19 3.76 6.31
C LYS A 47 -27.50 2.39 6.26
N THR A 48 -27.55 1.72 5.11
CA THR A 48 -26.92 0.41 4.91
C THR A 48 -25.40 0.51 4.98
N SER A 49 -24.82 1.57 4.39
CA SER A 49 -23.37 1.83 4.47
C SER A 49 -22.93 2.05 5.93
N PHE A 50 -23.66 2.88 6.67
CA PHE A 50 -23.42 3.16 8.08
C PHE A 50 -23.47 1.89 8.94
N VAL A 51 -24.54 1.08 8.79
CA VAL A 51 -24.71 -0.16 9.55
C VAL A 51 -23.59 -1.16 9.25
N PHE A 52 -23.14 -1.25 8.00
CA PHE A 52 -22.00 -2.08 7.63
C PHE A 52 -20.69 -1.55 8.24
N LEU A 53 -20.36 -0.28 8.02
CA LEU A 53 -19.07 0.30 8.39
C LEU A 53 -18.86 0.41 9.90
N ARG A 54 -19.91 0.70 10.68
CA ARG A 54 -19.80 0.73 12.15
C ARG A 54 -19.48 -0.64 12.76
N GLN A 55 -19.64 -1.74 12.00
CA GLN A 55 -19.24 -3.09 12.39
C GLN A 55 -17.91 -3.50 11.74
N GLU A 56 -17.76 -3.28 10.43
CA GLU A 56 -16.60 -3.74 9.66
C GLU A 56 -15.31 -2.96 10.01
N LEU A 57 -15.38 -1.64 10.23
CA LEU A 57 -14.18 -0.85 10.57
C LEU A 57 -13.57 -1.27 11.92
N PRO A 58 -14.35 -1.47 13.01
CA PRO A 58 -13.82 -2.05 14.25
C PRO A 58 -13.17 -3.43 14.07
N VAL A 59 -13.74 -4.30 13.21
CA VAL A 59 -13.16 -5.61 12.88
C VAL A 59 -11.79 -5.45 12.22
N ARG A 60 -11.68 -4.64 11.15
CA ARG A 60 -10.41 -4.41 10.42
C ARG A 60 -9.34 -3.76 11.31
N LEU A 61 -9.73 -2.74 12.09
CA LEU A 61 -8.84 -2.07 13.05
C LEU A 61 -8.34 -3.05 14.11
N SER A 62 -9.23 -3.82 14.74
CA SER A 62 -8.88 -4.71 15.84
C SER A 62 -8.03 -5.89 15.39
N ASN A 63 -8.29 -6.46 14.22
CA ASN A 63 -7.46 -7.51 13.62
C ASN A 63 -6.00 -7.05 13.49
N ILE A 64 -5.78 -5.89 12.87
CA ILE A 64 -4.41 -5.41 12.69
C ILE A 64 -3.77 -4.92 13.99
N MET A 65 -4.54 -4.32 14.91
CA MET A 65 -4.03 -3.92 16.23
C MET A 65 -3.56 -5.11 17.06
N LYS A 66 -4.20 -6.29 16.96
CA LYS A 66 -3.69 -7.52 17.58
C LYS A 66 -2.31 -7.90 17.03
N GLU A 67 -2.11 -7.78 15.72
CA GLU A 67 -0.82 -8.07 15.09
C GLU A 67 0.26 -7.04 15.40
N ILE A 68 -0.10 -5.75 15.56
CA ILE A 68 0.85 -4.74 16.07
C ILE A 68 1.41 -5.22 17.42
N ASN A 69 0.56 -5.67 18.33
CA ASN A 69 0.96 -6.14 19.66
C ASN A 69 1.76 -7.45 19.65
N LEU A 70 1.96 -8.09 18.49
CA LEU A 70 2.84 -9.26 18.33
C LEU A 70 4.23 -8.90 17.80
N LEU A 71 4.47 -7.63 17.44
CA LEU A 71 5.81 -7.17 17.13
C LEU A 71 6.74 -7.31 18.34
N PRO A 72 8.05 -7.47 18.13
CA PRO A 72 9.01 -7.50 19.23
C PRO A 72 8.92 -6.24 20.09
N ASP A 73 9.08 -6.39 21.41
CA ASP A 73 8.99 -5.28 22.38
C ASP A 73 9.90 -4.10 21.98
N LYS A 74 11.09 -4.40 21.43
CA LYS A 74 12.04 -3.40 20.93
C LYS A 74 11.45 -2.48 19.85
N VAL A 75 10.59 -3.02 18.98
CA VAL A 75 9.87 -2.26 17.94
C VAL A 75 8.67 -1.55 18.55
N LEU A 76 7.93 -2.19 19.46
CA LEU A 76 6.78 -1.60 20.14
C LEU A 76 7.14 -0.40 21.04
N LEU A 77 8.37 -0.37 21.57
CA LEU A 77 8.86 0.71 22.41
C LEU A 77 9.29 1.95 21.63
N THR A 78 9.36 1.91 20.29
CA THR A 78 9.76 3.07 19.52
C THR A 78 8.65 4.14 19.54
N PRO A 79 8.98 5.44 19.79
CA PRO A 79 7.98 6.49 19.94
C PRO A 79 7.00 6.58 18.76
N SER A 80 7.51 6.35 17.55
CA SER A 80 6.70 6.41 16.33
C SER A 80 5.69 5.26 16.24
N VAL A 81 6.06 4.02 16.62
CA VAL A 81 5.11 2.89 16.67
C VAL A 81 4.02 3.12 17.72
N GLN A 82 4.39 3.65 18.89
CA GLN A 82 3.44 4.00 19.94
C GLN A 82 2.47 5.11 19.51
N MET A 83 2.92 6.07 18.70
CA MET A 83 2.04 7.09 18.11
C MET A 83 0.98 6.44 17.21
N VAL A 84 1.39 5.52 16.33
CA VAL A 84 0.47 4.80 15.45
C VAL A 84 -0.53 3.96 16.26
N GLN A 85 -0.10 3.23 17.29
CA GLN A 85 -0.99 2.48 18.18
C GLN A 85 -2.06 3.38 18.84
N ARG A 86 -1.67 4.59 19.28
CA ARG A 86 -2.60 5.57 19.85
C ARG A 86 -3.62 6.05 18.82
N TRP A 87 -3.20 6.33 17.59
CA TRP A 87 -4.13 6.74 16.52
C TRP A 87 -5.16 5.65 16.22
N TYR A 88 -4.73 4.39 16.06
CA TYR A 88 -5.64 3.27 15.82
C TYR A 88 -6.60 3.04 17.00
N SER A 89 -6.11 3.12 18.24
CA SER A 89 -6.95 3.00 19.44
C SER A 89 -7.99 4.11 19.51
N GLN A 90 -7.60 5.35 19.21
CA GLN A 90 -8.53 6.48 19.20
C GLN A 90 -9.59 6.31 18.11
N SER A 91 -9.20 5.93 16.89
CA SER A 91 -10.12 5.71 15.77
C SER A 91 -11.10 4.57 16.07
N LEU A 92 -10.64 3.49 16.72
CA LEU A 92 -11.51 2.42 17.18
C LEU A 92 -12.56 2.94 18.15
N MET A 93 -12.15 3.63 19.22
CA MET A 93 -13.09 4.13 20.22
C MET A 93 -14.11 5.11 19.63
N GLU A 94 -13.68 6.01 18.74
CA GLU A 94 -14.59 6.96 18.07
C GLU A 94 -15.63 6.27 17.18
N ILE A 95 -15.29 5.16 16.52
CA ILE A 95 -16.27 4.38 15.75
C ILE A 95 -17.22 3.60 16.67
N LEU A 96 -16.70 3.08 17.79
CA LEU A 96 -17.52 2.31 18.74
C LEU A 96 -18.64 3.12 19.38
N ASP A 97 -18.50 4.45 19.47
CA ASP A 97 -19.56 5.37 19.91
C ASP A 97 -20.83 5.30 19.02
N PHE A 98 -20.73 4.72 17.81
CA PHE A 98 -21.82 4.57 16.85
C PHE A 98 -22.50 3.19 16.84
N LEU A 99 -21.98 2.20 17.59
CA LEU A 99 -22.48 0.82 17.54
C LEU A 99 -23.98 0.71 17.82
N ASP A 100 -24.44 1.38 18.87
CA ASP A 100 -25.83 1.32 19.35
C ASP A 100 -26.67 2.52 18.89
N LYS A 101 -26.13 3.40 18.04
CA LYS A 101 -26.86 4.58 17.55
C LYS A 101 -27.95 4.19 16.55
N ASN A 102 -29.04 4.97 16.54
CA ASN A 102 -30.15 4.74 15.63
C ASN A 102 -29.74 5.08 14.18
N PRO A 103 -29.77 4.11 13.24
CA PRO A 103 -29.42 4.36 11.84
C PRO A 103 -30.47 5.19 11.06
N ASP A 104 -31.65 5.44 11.64
CA ASP A 104 -32.69 6.31 11.07
C ASP A 104 -32.53 7.79 11.47
N ASP A 105 -31.57 8.12 12.34
CA ASP A 105 -31.30 9.50 12.75
C ASP A 105 -30.29 10.17 11.80
N HIS A 106 -30.76 11.09 10.96
CA HIS A 106 -29.91 11.83 10.02
C HIS A 106 -28.75 12.58 10.70
N LYS A 107 -28.92 13.03 11.96
CA LYS A 107 -27.85 13.68 12.69
C LYS A 107 -26.72 12.70 13.01
N VAL A 108 -27.06 11.46 13.37
CA VAL A 108 -26.08 10.39 13.61
C VAL A 108 -25.31 10.07 12.33
N LEU A 109 -25.99 9.99 11.19
CA LEU A 109 -25.35 9.72 9.90
C LEU A 109 -24.35 10.82 9.52
N SER A 110 -24.74 12.10 9.67
CA SER A 110 -23.83 13.24 9.43
C SER A 110 -22.64 13.24 10.40
N GLU A 111 -22.87 13.03 11.70
CA GLU A 111 -21.79 12.93 12.70
C GLU A 111 -20.83 11.77 12.40
N PHE A 112 -21.33 10.68 11.81
CA PHE A 112 -20.52 9.55 11.39
C PHE A 112 -19.61 9.91 10.21
N VAL A 113 -20.12 10.60 9.18
CA VAL A 113 -19.30 11.10 8.06
C VAL A 113 -18.16 11.99 8.56
N ASP A 114 -18.47 12.96 9.44
CA ASP A 114 -17.47 13.85 10.05
C ASP A 114 -16.40 13.07 10.84
N THR A 115 -16.83 12.04 11.56
CA THR A 115 -15.92 11.16 12.31
C THR A 115 -15.00 10.39 11.36
N LEU A 116 -15.53 9.84 10.25
CA LEU A 116 -14.72 9.15 9.25
C LEU A 116 -13.72 10.08 8.56
N VAL A 117 -14.10 11.32 8.25
CA VAL A 117 -13.19 12.36 7.72
C VAL A 117 -12.07 12.65 8.73
N THR A 118 -12.42 12.77 10.03
CA THR A 118 -11.45 12.97 11.10
C THR A 118 -10.46 11.81 11.20
N ILE A 119 -10.94 10.57 11.13
CA ILE A 119 -10.12 9.36 11.16
C ILE A 119 -9.19 9.29 9.94
N ARG A 120 -9.71 9.57 8.74
CA ARG A 120 -8.92 9.66 7.50
C ARG A 120 -7.75 10.62 7.66
N ASN A 121 -8.04 11.84 8.14
CA ASN A 121 -7.04 12.89 8.31
C ASN A 121 -5.99 12.52 9.37
N ARG A 122 -6.41 11.94 10.50
CA ARG A 122 -5.49 11.42 11.53
C ARG A 122 -4.54 10.36 10.99
N HIS A 123 -5.02 9.54 10.05
CA HIS A 123 -4.26 8.42 9.51
C HIS A 123 -3.39 8.80 8.29
N ASN A 124 -3.35 10.07 7.87
CA ASN A 124 -2.57 10.52 6.71
C ASN A 124 -1.09 10.16 6.82
N ASP A 125 -0.49 10.39 7.99
CA ASP A 125 0.95 10.21 8.22
C ASP A 125 1.33 8.83 8.77
N VAL A 126 0.41 7.86 8.79
CA VAL A 126 0.69 6.51 9.30
C VAL A 126 1.85 5.83 8.57
N VAL A 127 1.98 6.01 7.25
CA VAL A 127 3.08 5.41 6.47
C VAL A 127 4.44 5.98 6.87
N PRO A 128 4.67 7.31 6.78
CA PRO A 128 5.95 7.89 7.19
C PRO A 128 6.24 7.68 8.68
N THR A 129 5.24 7.77 9.57
CA THR A 129 5.44 7.52 11.00
C THR A 129 5.82 6.07 11.29
N MET A 130 5.15 5.09 10.68
CA MET A 130 5.52 3.69 10.86
C MET A 130 6.93 3.40 10.30
N ALA A 131 7.27 3.96 9.13
CA ALA A 131 8.62 3.86 8.58
C ALA A 131 9.68 4.44 9.54
N GLN A 132 9.40 5.58 10.14
CA GLN A 132 10.26 6.19 11.16
C GLN A 132 10.43 5.28 12.38
N GLY A 133 9.38 4.62 12.84
CA GLY A 133 9.47 3.66 13.95
C GLY A 133 10.37 2.45 13.65
N ILE A 134 10.44 2.02 12.39
CA ILE A 134 11.37 0.97 11.96
C ILE A 134 12.81 1.50 11.85
N ILE A 135 12.99 2.76 11.44
CA ILE A 135 14.30 3.42 11.43
C ILE A 135 14.83 3.58 12.87
N GLU A 136 14.00 4.07 13.79
CA GLU A 136 14.30 4.18 15.23
C GLU A 136 14.78 2.83 15.80
N TYR A 137 14.07 1.74 15.46
CA TYR A 137 14.47 0.39 15.84
C TYR A 137 15.82 -0.01 15.23
N LYS A 138 16.03 0.26 13.93
CA LYS A 138 17.23 -0.13 13.19
C LYS A 138 18.50 0.57 13.68
N GLU A 139 18.37 1.83 14.08
CA GLU A 139 19.48 2.62 14.61
C GLU A 139 19.82 2.26 16.06
N THR A 140 18.84 1.81 16.84
CA THR A 140 19.01 1.51 18.26
C THR A 140 19.45 0.07 18.52
N PHE A 141 18.98 -0.89 17.72
CA PHE A 141 19.12 -2.32 18.01
C PHE A 141 19.87 -3.10 16.91
N PRO A 142 20.64 -4.13 17.29
CA PRO A 142 21.25 -5.03 16.32
C PRO A 142 20.18 -5.69 15.45
N GLN A 143 20.49 -5.83 14.17
CA GLN A 143 19.58 -6.45 13.20
C GLN A 143 19.68 -7.97 13.29
N ASP A 144 18.53 -8.64 13.32
CA ASP A 144 18.44 -10.10 13.29
C ASP A 144 17.43 -10.56 12.21
N THR A 145 17.74 -11.68 11.55
CA THR A 145 16.99 -12.14 10.38
C THR A 145 15.52 -12.46 10.71
N VAL A 146 15.26 -13.03 11.88
CA VAL A 146 13.91 -13.44 12.31
C VAL A 146 13.04 -12.21 12.57
N THR A 147 13.54 -11.22 13.31
CA THR A 147 12.82 -9.97 13.53
C THR A 147 12.56 -9.26 12.21
N ASN A 148 13.53 -9.24 11.29
CA ASN A 148 13.35 -8.62 9.98
C ASN A 148 12.24 -9.30 9.16
N GLN A 149 12.16 -10.63 9.20
CA GLN A 149 11.07 -11.39 8.57
C GLN A 149 9.72 -11.09 9.22
N ASN A 150 9.65 -11.02 10.56
CA ASN A 150 8.44 -10.68 11.30
C ASN A 150 7.95 -9.26 10.98
N ILE A 151 8.87 -8.29 10.92
CA ILE A 151 8.59 -6.90 10.53
C ILE A 151 8.09 -6.86 9.07
N GLN A 152 8.74 -7.58 8.15
CA GLN A 152 8.30 -7.64 6.75
C GLN A 152 6.88 -8.18 6.63
N TYR A 153 6.61 -9.34 7.25
CA TYR A 153 5.29 -9.97 7.27
C TYR A 153 4.22 -9.04 7.87
N PHE A 154 4.55 -8.37 8.98
CA PHE A 154 3.67 -7.40 9.61
C PHE A 154 3.39 -6.21 8.70
N LEU A 155 4.40 -5.57 8.13
CA LEU A 155 4.23 -4.33 7.36
C LEU A 155 3.42 -4.57 6.08
N ASP A 156 3.63 -5.69 5.39
CA ASP A 156 2.82 -6.07 4.24
C ASP A 156 1.32 -6.12 4.62
N ARG A 157 1.01 -6.74 5.76
CA ARG A 157 -0.37 -6.88 6.27
C ARG A 157 -0.93 -5.58 6.84
N PHE A 158 -0.12 -4.81 7.56
CA PHE A 158 -0.48 -3.54 8.15
C PHE A 158 -0.88 -2.52 7.08
N TYR A 159 -0.05 -2.39 6.03
CA TYR A 159 -0.36 -1.48 4.94
C TYR A 159 -1.51 -1.98 4.07
N MET A 160 -1.66 -3.30 3.87
CA MET A 160 -2.85 -3.86 3.22
C MET A 160 -4.14 -3.52 3.98
N SER A 161 -4.16 -3.72 5.31
CA SER A 161 -5.28 -3.35 6.18
C SER A 161 -5.59 -1.85 6.05
N ARG A 162 -4.56 -0.99 6.08
CA ARG A 162 -4.72 0.46 5.95
C ARG A 162 -5.30 0.87 4.59
N ILE A 163 -4.84 0.29 3.48
CA ILE A 163 -5.40 0.53 2.14
C ILE A 163 -6.89 0.21 2.17
N SER A 164 -7.27 -0.92 2.78
CA SER A 164 -8.65 -1.36 2.87
C SER A 164 -9.55 -0.44 3.72
N ILE A 165 -9.06 0.02 4.86
CA ILE A 165 -9.77 0.95 5.75
C ILE A 165 -9.97 2.29 5.02
N ARG A 166 -8.93 2.78 4.34
CA ARG A 166 -9.00 4.00 3.54
C ARG A 166 -9.98 3.86 2.38
N MET A 167 -10.03 2.70 1.74
CA MET A 167 -11.00 2.42 0.67
C MET A 167 -12.43 2.54 1.19
N LEU A 168 -12.77 1.87 2.28
CA LEU A 168 -14.11 1.93 2.88
C LEU A 168 -14.50 3.37 3.30
N ILE A 169 -13.60 4.07 4.00
CA ILE A 169 -13.84 5.45 4.43
C ILE A 169 -14.05 6.36 3.23
N ASN A 170 -13.17 6.29 2.23
CA ASN A 170 -13.27 7.12 1.04
C ASN A 170 -14.58 6.87 0.31
N GLN A 171 -14.99 5.61 0.14
CA GLN A 171 -16.25 5.28 -0.51
C GLN A 171 -17.45 5.89 0.21
N HIS A 172 -17.52 5.78 1.54
CA HIS A 172 -18.62 6.39 2.29
C HIS A 172 -18.63 7.91 2.17
N THR A 173 -17.47 8.55 2.40
CA THR A 173 -17.38 10.02 2.36
C THR A 173 -17.67 10.57 0.96
N LEU A 174 -17.12 9.98 -0.10
CA LEU A 174 -17.31 10.50 -1.46
C LEU A 174 -18.73 10.27 -2.00
N VAL A 175 -19.46 9.29 -1.47
CA VAL A 175 -20.86 9.05 -1.88
C VAL A 175 -21.85 9.87 -1.05
N PHE A 176 -21.58 10.13 0.24
CA PHE A 176 -22.57 10.69 1.18
C PHE A 176 -22.22 12.05 1.80
N ASP A 177 -21.02 12.61 1.62
CA ASP A 177 -20.62 13.92 2.19
C ASP A 177 -21.37 15.11 1.57
N GLY A 178 -22.18 14.91 0.52
CA GLY A 178 -23.11 15.90 -0.05
C GLY A 178 -22.47 17.14 -0.69
N THR A 179 -21.14 17.30 -0.55
CA THR A 179 -20.34 18.46 -0.99
C THR A 179 -19.45 18.14 -2.19
N THR A 180 -19.29 16.86 -2.53
CA THR A 180 -18.42 16.42 -3.63
C THR A 180 -19.22 16.27 -4.91
N ASN A 181 -18.99 17.15 -5.88
CA ASN A 181 -19.38 16.88 -7.25
C ASN A 181 -18.43 15.81 -7.79
N PRO A 182 -18.94 14.69 -8.32
CA PRO A 182 -18.09 13.65 -8.89
C PRO A 182 -17.23 14.27 -10.01
N VAL A 183 -15.91 14.04 -9.95
CA VAL A 183 -14.95 14.56 -10.93
C VAL A 183 -15.30 14.09 -12.35
N HIS A 184 -15.80 12.86 -12.46
CA HIS A 184 -16.38 12.32 -13.68
C HIS A 184 -17.77 11.73 -13.44
N PRO A 185 -18.72 11.83 -14.40
CA PRO A 185 -20.07 11.27 -14.28
C PRO A 185 -20.09 9.75 -14.02
N ASN A 186 -19.03 9.04 -14.42
CA ASN A 186 -18.90 7.60 -14.33
C ASN A 186 -18.21 7.12 -13.03
N THR A 187 -17.84 8.05 -12.14
CA THR A 187 -17.17 7.77 -10.88
C THR A 187 -18.17 7.56 -9.75
N ILE A 188 -18.06 6.42 -9.07
CA ILE A 188 -18.82 6.09 -7.87
C ILE A 188 -17.85 6.04 -6.70
N GLY A 189 -17.93 7.08 -5.86
CA GLY A 189 -16.96 7.34 -4.81
C GLY A 189 -15.56 7.51 -5.38
N SER A 190 -14.66 6.54 -5.14
CA SER A 190 -13.29 6.51 -5.68
C SER A 190 -13.11 5.57 -6.87
N ILE A 191 -14.15 4.86 -7.31
CA ILE A 191 -14.07 3.88 -8.41
C ILE A 191 -14.58 4.53 -9.69
N ASP A 192 -13.78 4.46 -10.74
CA ASP A 192 -14.21 4.82 -12.09
C ASP A 192 -14.63 3.55 -12.84
N SER A 193 -15.87 3.56 -13.33
CA SER A 193 -16.44 2.47 -14.13
C SER A 193 -15.91 2.40 -15.57
N GLN A 194 -15.24 3.47 -16.04
CA GLN A 194 -14.65 3.57 -17.37
C GLN A 194 -13.23 4.13 -17.32
N CYS A 195 -12.43 3.71 -16.33
CA CYS A 195 -11.05 4.16 -16.14
C CYS A 195 -10.21 3.89 -17.39
N GLU A 196 -9.82 4.95 -18.11
CA GLU A 196 -8.93 4.89 -19.26
C GLU A 196 -7.48 4.73 -18.80
N VAL A 197 -6.89 3.57 -19.07
CA VAL A 197 -5.58 3.22 -18.52
C VAL A 197 -4.47 4.10 -19.12
N GLY A 198 -4.57 4.44 -20.39
CA GLY A 198 -3.61 5.30 -21.09
C GLY A 198 -3.47 6.69 -20.43
N ASP A 199 -4.60 7.29 -20.03
CA ASP A 199 -4.62 8.59 -19.36
C ASP A 199 -3.94 8.53 -17.99
N VAL A 200 -4.24 7.50 -17.18
CA VAL A 200 -3.61 7.35 -15.85
C VAL A 200 -2.09 7.12 -15.99
N VAL A 201 -1.65 6.41 -17.03
CA VAL A 201 -0.22 6.25 -17.37
C VAL A 201 0.40 7.61 -17.69
N GLN A 202 -0.26 8.40 -18.54
CA GLN A 202 0.23 9.72 -18.93
C GLN A 202 0.32 10.67 -17.73
N ASP A 203 -0.70 10.73 -16.88
CA ASP A 203 -0.75 11.58 -15.69
C ASP A 203 0.36 11.24 -14.67
N ALA A 204 0.54 9.94 -14.41
CA ALA A 204 1.58 9.45 -13.51
C ALA A 204 2.98 9.76 -14.07
N TYR A 205 3.18 9.57 -15.37
CA TYR A 205 4.42 9.91 -16.05
C TYR A 205 4.72 11.40 -16.00
N GLN A 206 3.77 12.27 -16.33
CA GLN A 206 3.97 13.74 -16.31
C GLN A 206 4.32 14.24 -14.90
N SER A 207 3.65 13.69 -13.88
CA SER A 207 3.95 14.01 -12.49
C SER A 207 5.36 13.57 -12.08
N ALA A 208 5.77 12.36 -12.46
CA ALA A 208 7.12 11.86 -12.20
C ALA A 208 8.18 12.65 -12.99
N LYS A 209 7.87 13.01 -14.24
CA LYS A 209 8.72 13.83 -15.12
C LYS A 209 8.98 15.19 -14.51
N MET A 210 7.95 15.90 -14.04
CA MET A 210 8.11 17.20 -13.37
C MET A 210 9.06 17.10 -12.17
N LEU A 211 8.90 16.08 -11.33
CA LEU A 211 9.78 15.87 -10.17
C LEU A 211 11.21 15.51 -10.59
N CYS A 212 11.36 14.69 -11.62
CA CYS A 212 12.63 14.30 -12.20
C CYS A 212 13.39 15.50 -12.77
N GLU A 213 12.71 16.35 -13.53
CA GLU A 213 13.28 17.58 -14.12
C GLU A 213 13.62 18.62 -13.04
N GLN A 214 12.82 18.72 -11.98
CA GLN A 214 13.16 19.58 -10.85
C GLN A 214 14.48 19.18 -10.16
N TYR A 215 14.82 17.88 -10.16
CA TYR A 215 16.00 17.36 -9.47
C TYR A 215 17.22 17.22 -10.39
N TYR A 216 17.04 16.70 -11.60
CA TYR A 216 18.11 16.39 -12.57
C TYR A 216 18.18 17.34 -13.77
N LEU A 217 17.24 18.28 -13.90
CA LEU A 217 17.13 19.23 -15.04
C LEU A 217 16.90 18.57 -16.41
N ARG A 218 16.56 17.29 -16.42
CA ARG A 218 16.26 16.48 -17.62
C ARG A 218 15.42 15.26 -17.25
N SER A 219 14.79 14.64 -18.24
CA SER A 219 13.98 13.43 -18.08
C SER A 219 13.98 12.56 -19.35
N PRO A 220 13.82 11.23 -19.24
CA PRO A 220 13.60 10.38 -20.41
C PRO A 220 12.17 10.51 -20.94
N ASP A 221 11.97 10.40 -22.25
CA ASP A 221 10.65 10.43 -22.89
C ASP A 221 9.81 9.18 -22.61
N LEU A 222 8.49 9.26 -22.84
CA LEU A 222 7.55 8.15 -22.75
C LEU A 222 7.19 7.62 -24.14
N VAL A 223 7.19 6.29 -24.28
CA VAL A 223 6.60 5.59 -25.44
C VAL A 223 5.52 4.66 -24.93
N LEU A 224 4.25 5.03 -25.12
CA LEU A 224 3.08 4.24 -24.72
C LEU A 224 2.53 3.44 -25.91
N GLN A 225 2.32 2.14 -25.69
CA GLN A 225 1.67 1.24 -26.64
C GLN A 225 0.52 0.50 -25.95
N GLU A 226 -0.64 0.44 -26.61
CA GLU A 226 -1.81 -0.29 -26.13
C GLU A 226 -2.16 -1.48 -27.04
N MET A 227 -2.42 -2.62 -26.43
CA MET A 227 -2.83 -3.87 -27.09
C MET A 227 -4.19 -4.33 -26.55
N ASN A 228 -5.25 -3.83 -27.19
CA ASN A 228 -6.63 -4.18 -26.84
C ASN A 228 -7.11 -5.37 -27.69
N HIS A 229 -7.06 -6.58 -27.14
CA HIS A 229 -7.53 -7.79 -27.83
C HIS A 229 -9.05 -7.84 -27.97
N LYS A 230 -9.80 -7.19 -27.07
CA LYS A 230 -11.27 -7.17 -27.09
C LYS A 230 -11.82 -6.20 -28.14
N LYS A 231 -11.21 -5.03 -28.30
CA LYS A 231 -11.61 -3.99 -29.26
C LYS A 231 -10.37 -3.37 -29.90
N LYS A 232 -10.00 -3.86 -31.09
CA LYS A 232 -8.86 -3.31 -31.85
C LYS A 232 -9.03 -1.79 -32.04
N ASN A 233 -7.94 -1.04 -31.90
CA ASN A 233 -7.87 0.42 -32.07
C ASN A 233 -8.77 1.25 -31.14
N HIS A 234 -9.22 0.69 -30.01
CA HIS A 234 -9.92 1.45 -28.97
C HIS A 234 -9.05 1.51 -27.71
N PRO A 235 -9.11 2.62 -26.96
CA PRO A 235 -8.42 2.72 -25.66
C PRO A 235 -8.79 1.58 -24.72
N ILE A 236 -7.84 1.18 -23.88
CA ILE A 236 -8.08 0.17 -22.85
C ILE A 236 -8.76 0.83 -21.66
N THR A 237 -10.02 0.44 -21.44
CA THR A 237 -10.80 0.84 -20.26
C THR A 237 -11.05 -0.33 -19.33
N ILE A 238 -10.99 -0.08 -18.02
CA ILE A 238 -11.30 -1.04 -16.96
C ILE A 238 -12.14 -0.39 -15.86
N VAL A 239 -12.77 -1.21 -15.03
CA VAL A 239 -13.37 -0.73 -13.78
C VAL A 239 -12.29 -0.77 -12.69
N TYR A 240 -11.84 0.38 -12.20
CA TYR A 240 -10.78 0.43 -11.19
C TYR A 240 -10.80 1.70 -10.35
N VAL A 241 -9.91 1.77 -9.36
CA VAL A 241 -9.65 2.99 -8.57
C VAL A 241 -8.48 3.74 -9.22
N PRO A 242 -8.70 4.85 -9.95
CA PRO A 242 -7.63 5.51 -10.72
C PRO A 242 -6.45 5.95 -9.84
N SER A 243 -6.73 6.42 -8.63
CA SER A 243 -5.70 6.85 -7.68
C SER A 243 -4.77 5.71 -7.21
N HIS A 244 -5.26 4.47 -7.13
CA HIS A 244 -4.42 3.30 -6.82
C HIS A 244 -3.48 3.00 -7.98
N LEU A 245 -4.01 3.02 -9.22
CA LEU A 245 -3.23 2.79 -10.43
C LEU A 245 -2.17 3.88 -10.62
N TYR A 246 -2.57 5.14 -10.49
CA TYR A 246 -1.68 6.30 -10.51
C TYR A 246 -0.52 6.14 -9.52
N HIS A 247 -0.80 5.76 -8.27
CA HIS A 247 0.24 5.60 -7.26
C HIS A 247 1.29 4.57 -7.66
N MET A 248 0.85 3.39 -8.15
CA MET A 248 1.78 2.35 -8.61
C MET A 248 2.64 2.83 -9.78
N LEU A 249 2.02 3.44 -10.79
CA LEU A 249 2.73 3.92 -11.98
C LEU A 249 3.68 5.07 -11.64
N PHE A 250 3.27 6.01 -10.79
CA PHE A 250 4.09 7.12 -10.35
C PHE A 250 5.37 6.65 -9.65
N GLU A 251 5.27 5.68 -8.74
CA GLU A 251 6.44 5.10 -8.08
C GLU A 251 7.34 4.33 -9.08
N LEU A 252 6.78 3.58 -10.03
CA LEU A 252 7.56 2.91 -11.06
C LEU A 252 8.29 3.91 -11.97
N PHE A 253 7.61 4.97 -12.42
CA PHE A 253 8.22 6.00 -13.25
C PHE A 253 9.36 6.73 -12.54
N LYS A 254 9.19 7.11 -11.27
CA LYS A 254 10.29 7.73 -10.50
C LYS A 254 11.54 6.83 -10.47
N ASN A 255 11.35 5.54 -10.21
CA ASN A 255 12.45 4.58 -10.15
C ASN A 255 13.12 4.40 -11.53
N ALA A 256 12.33 4.21 -12.59
CA ALA A 256 12.81 4.07 -13.96
C ALA A 256 13.55 5.32 -14.45
N MET A 257 13.01 6.51 -14.19
CA MET A 257 13.62 7.79 -14.54
C MET A 257 14.96 7.98 -13.82
N ARG A 258 14.98 7.78 -12.49
CA ARG A 258 16.21 7.86 -11.70
C ARG A 258 17.29 6.92 -12.22
N ALA A 259 16.96 5.64 -12.39
CA ALA A 259 17.91 4.64 -12.87
C ALA A 259 18.43 4.97 -14.28
N THR A 260 17.57 5.44 -15.17
CA THR A 260 17.93 5.83 -16.54
C THR A 260 18.91 7.00 -16.55
N ILE A 261 18.65 8.05 -15.76
CA ILE A 261 19.51 9.23 -15.67
C ILE A 261 20.85 8.89 -15.03
N GLU A 262 20.84 8.25 -13.85
CA GLU A 262 22.08 7.90 -13.12
C GLU A 262 22.99 6.98 -13.95
N THR A 263 22.43 6.11 -14.79
CA THR A 263 23.21 5.24 -15.68
C THR A 263 23.78 5.98 -16.90
N HIS A 264 23.11 7.06 -17.34
CA HIS A 264 23.44 7.79 -18.58
C HIS A 264 23.95 9.21 -18.29
N ASP A 265 24.56 9.44 -17.12
CA ASP A 265 24.99 10.77 -16.65
C ASP A 265 25.88 11.50 -17.68
N SER A 266 26.73 10.75 -18.38
CA SER A 266 27.63 11.30 -19.43
C SER A 266 27.01 11.40 -20.84
N SER A 267 25.77 10.94 -21.05
CA SER A 267 25.10 10.96 -22.36
C SER A 267 24.10 12.11 -22.44
N ASN A 268 24.09 12.84 -23.56
CA ASN A 268 23.07 13.88 -23.82
C ASN A 268 21.70 13.29 -24.18
N ASN A 269 21.66 12.06 -24.69
CA ASN A 269 20.42 11.38 -25.06
C ASN A 269 20.07 10.32 -24.01
N LEU A 270 18.84 10.38 -23.49
CA LEU A 270 18.30 9.37 -22.59
C LEU A 270 17.45 8.38 -23.39
N PRO A 271 17.58 7.07 -23.16
CA PRO A 271 16.64 6.11 -23.73
C PRO A 271 15.23 6.36 -23.15
N PRO A 272 14.17 6.25 -23.96
CA PRO A 272 12.81 6.46 -23.48
C PRO A 272 12.36 5.31 -22.57
N ILE A 273 11.48 5.62 -21.63
CA ILE A 273 10.73 4.63 -20.86
C ILE A 273 9.59 4.12 -21.74
N LYS A 274 9.52 2.81 -21.93
CA LYS A 274 8.50 2.17 -22.76
C LYS A 274 7.41 1.59 -21.87
N VAL A 275 6.15 1.87 -22.19
CA VAL A 275 5.00 1.30 -21.51
C VAL A 275 4.17 0.50 -22.49
N LEU A 276 3.89 -0.75 -22.14
CA LEU A 276 2.98 -1.62 -22.87
C LEU A 276 1.77 -1.93 -21.98
N VAL A 277 0.58 -1.52 -22.41
CA VAL A 277 -0.68 -1.89 -21.77
C VAL A 277 -1.35 -2.96 -22.61
N SER A 278 -1.75 -4.07 -21.98
CA SER A 278 -2.41 -5.19 -22.64
C SER A 278 -3.68 -5.57 -21.88
N LEU A 279 -4.79 -5.72 -22.60
CA LEU A 279 -6.05 -6.21 -22.04
C LEU A 279 -6.38 -7.59 -22.63
N GLY A 280 -6.30 -8.61 -21.77
CA GLY A 280 -6.68 -9.98 -22.09
C GLY A 280 -8.13 -10.31 -21.68
N GLY A 281 -8.44 -11.61 -21.66
CA GLY A 281 -9.73 -12.13 -21.20
C GLY A 281 -9.91 -11.95 -19.69
N GLU A 282 -8.94 -12.44 -18.92
CA GLU A 282 -8.94 -12.49 -17.45
C GLU A 282 -8.10 -11.37 -16.82
N ASP A 283 -6.93 -11.09 -17.38
CA ASP A 283 -5.97 -10.15 -16.82
C ASP A 283 -5.81 -8.90 -17.71
N MET A 284 -5.50 -7.78 -17.05
CA MET A 284 -4.97 -6.58 -17.64
C MET A 284 -3.53 -6.41 -17.13
N SER A 285 -2.59 -6.12 -18.02
CA SER A 285 -1.17 -6.01 -17.68
C SER A 285 -0.60 -4.70 -18.17
N ILE A 286 0.21 -4.06 -17.33
CA ILE A 286 0.98 -2.86 -17.68
C ILE A 286 2.45 -3.16 -17.44
N LYS A 287 3.25 -3.11 -18.49
CA LYS A 287 4.70 -3.28 -18.41
C LYS A 287 5.40 -1.95 -18.61
N VAL A 288 6.18 -1.52 -17.62
CA VAL A 288 7.05 -0.35 -17.65
C VAL A 288 8.49 -0.83 -17.81
N SER A 289 9.13 -0.48 -18.92
CA SER A 289 10.47 -0.92 -19.30
C SER A 289 11.43 0.26 -19.38
N ASP A 290 12.52 0.18 -18.64
CA ASP A 290 13.61 1.15 -18.69
C ASP A 290 14.90 0.58 -19.29
N ARG A 291 15.87 1.45 -19.52
CA ARG A 291 17.27 1.09 -19.81
C ARG A 291 18.20 1.70 -18.77
N GLY A 292 17.83 1.58 -17.50
CA GLY A 292 18.55 2.16 -16.36
C GLY A 292 19.63 1.25 -15.78
N GLY A 293 20.29 0.42 -16.60
CA GLY A 293 21.43 -0.40 -16.16
C GLY A 293 21.06 -1.65 -15.35
N GLY A 294 19.81 -1.79 -14.93
CA GLY A 294 19.29 -3.00 -14.28
C GLY A 294 19.85 -3.26 -12.87
N VAL A 295 19.48 -4.40 -12.30
CA VAL A 295 19.76 -4.80 -10.92
C VAL A 295 20.16 -6.28 -10.90
N PRO A 296 21.24 -6.67 -10.20
CA PRO A 296 21.60 -8.07 -10.04
C PRO A 296 20.44 -8.90 -9.47
N PHE A 297 20.20 -10.09 -10.03
CA PHE A 297 19.08 -10.97 -9.65
C PHE A 297 18.95 -11.19 -8.13
N ARG A 298 20.08 -11.42 -7.44
CA ARG A 298 20.21 -11.56 -5.98
C ARG A 298 19.57 -10.42 -5.16
N LYS A 299 19.44 -9.22 -5.73
CA LYS A 299 18.92 -8.03 -5.04
C LYS A 299 17.44 -7.78 -5.34
N ILE A 300 16.83 -8.46 -6.31
CA ILE A 300 15.44 -8.18 -6.74
C ILE A 300 14.45 -8.34 -5.59
N GLU A 301 14.53 -9.45 -4.84
CA GLU A 301 13.64 -9.66 -3.69
C GLU A 301 13.84 -8.60 -2.60
N LYS A 302 15.07 -8.11 -2.43
CA LYS A 302 15.40 -7.09 -1.44
C LYS A 302 14.77 -5.73 -1.78
N LEU A 303 14.48 -5.44 -3.04
CA LEU A 303 13.80 -4.19 -3.44
C LEU A 303 12.39 -4.07 -2.86
N PHE A 304 11.77 -5.19 -2.48
CA PHE A 304 10.47 -5.22 -1.82
C PHE A 304 10.58 -5.28 -0.28
N SER A 305 11.79 -5.25 0.28
CA SER A 305 11.99 -5.25 1.72
C SER A 305 11.89 -3.85 2.30
N TYR A 306 11.05 -3.67 3.32
CA TYR A 306 10.90 -2.37 4.02
C TYR A 306 12.16 -1.93 4.78
N MET A 307 13.11 -2.85 5.00
CA MET A 307 14.34 -2.59 5.72
C MET A 307 15.53 -2.30 4.80
N TYR A 308 15.30 -2.44 3.48
CA TYR A 308 16.27 -2.20 2.43
C TYR A 308 15.88 -0.94 1.65
N SER A 309 16.82 -0.01 1.48
CA SER A 309 16.64 1.19 0.65
C SER A 309 17.89 1.41 -0.18
N THR A 310 17.70 1.91 -1.40
CA THR A 310 18.76 2.33 -2.33
C THR A 310 19.07 3.83 -2.24
N ALA A 311 18.43 4.54 -1.29
CA ALA A 311 18.62 5.96 -1.04
C ALA A 311 18.73 6.26 0.47
N PRO A 312 19.46 7.33 0.85
CA PRO A 312 19.48 7.80 2.24
C PRO A 312 18.08 8.20 2.72
N ALA A 313 17.83 8.05 4.03
CA ALA A 313 16.54 8.39 4.61
C ALA A 313 16.28 9.91 4.53
N PRO A 314 15.11 10.34 4.04
CA PRO A 314 14.74 11.76 4.07
C PRO A 314 14.51 12.23 5.51
N GLN A 315 14.84 13.49 5.81
CA GLN A 315 14.52 14.09 7.12
C GLN A 315 13.04 14.48 7.19
N ILE A 316 12.38 14.09 8.29
CA ILE A 316 10.95 14.41 8.53
C ILE A 316 10.85 15.88 8.94
N GLY A 317 10.03 16.65 8.22
CA GLY A 317 9.71 18.05 8.55
C GLY A 317 9.81 19.02 7.37
N ASP A 318 10.48 18.64 6.29
CA ASP A 318 10.49 19.44 5.05
C ASP A 318 9.28 19.08 4.18
N HIS A 319 8.11 19.59 4.54
CA HIS A 319 6.87 19.44 3.75
C HIS A 319 6.93 20.17 2.40
N SER A 320 8.02 20.85 2.07
CA SER A 320 8.09 21.68 0.86
C SER A 320 8.36 20.89 -0.42
N ARG A 321 8.88 19.65 -0.34
CA ARG A 321 9.25 18.86 -1.53
C ARG A 321 9.07 17.36 -1.32
N THR A 322 8.23 16.72 -2.14
CA THR A 322 8.19 15.26 -2.26
C THR A 322 9.53 14.79 -2.86
N PRO A 323 10.38 14.04 -2.13
CA PRO A 323 11.68 13.65 -2.67
C PRO A 323 11.50 12.57 -3.75
N LEU A 324 12.36 12.60 -4.78
CA LEU A 324 12.35 11.59 -5.84
C LEU A 324 12.61 10.17 -5.30
N ALA A 325 13.44 10.06 -4.26
CA ALA A 325 13.65 8.86 -3.47
C ALA A 325 13.26 9.09 -2.00
N GLY A 326 12.34 8.26 -1.48
CA GLY A 326 11.84 8.35 -0.11
C GLY A 326 12.42 7.28 0.82
N PHE A 327 11.65 6.86 1.82
CA PHE A 327 12.01 5.82 2.81
C PHE A 327 12.27 4.41 2.26
N GLY A 328 12.21 4.20 0.94
CA GLY A 328 12.28 2.86 0.32
C GLY A 328 10.95 2.08 0.33
N TYR A 329 9.83 2.73 0.69
CA TYR A 329 8.54 2.06 0.86
C TYR A 329 7.68 2.06 -0.43
N GLY A 330 8.08 2.80 -1.47
CA GLY A 330 7.32 2.99 -2.71
C GLY A 330 7.02 1.67 -3.44
N LEU A 331 8.04 0.86 -3.73
CA LEU A 331 7.89 -0.43 -4.41
C LEU A 331 7.08 -1.46 -3.59
N PRO A 332 7.39 -1.72 -2.31
CA PRO A 332 6.57 -2.61 -1.47
C PRO A 332 5.09 -2.19 -1.43
N ILE A 333 4.81 -0.89 -1.20
CA ILE A 333 3.43 -0.38 -1.13
C ILE A 333 2.73 -0.45 -2.48
N SER A 334 3.41 -0.14 -3.58
CA SER A 334 2.86 -0.28 -4.93
C SER A 334 2.43 -1.73 -5.21
N ARG A 335 3.24 -2.70 -4.80
CA ARG A 335 2.88 -4.12 -4.89
C ARG A 335 1.65 -4.47 -4.03
N LEU A 336 1.48 -3.86 -2.86
CA LEU A 336 0.27 -4.05 -2.06
C LEU A 336 -0.97 -3.46 -2.74
N TYR A 337 -0.88 -2.29 -3.38
CA TYR A 337 -1.98 -1.73 -4.17
C TYR A 337 -2.40 -2.65 -5.32
N ALA A 338 -1.45 -3.30 -6.01
CA ALA A 338 -1.76 -4.30 -7.03
C ALA A 338 -2.44 -5.54 -6.41
N LYS A 339 -1.86 -6.08 -5.34
CA LYS A 339 -2.38 -7.27 -4.63
C LYS A 339 -3.73 -7.06 -3.95
N TYR A 340 -4.08 -5.82 -3.64
CA TYR A 340 -5.29 -5.47 -2.92
C TYR A 340 -6.56 -5.94 -3.65
N PHE A 341 -6.59 -5.87 -4.98
CA PHE A 341 -7.67 -6.41 -5.82
C PHE A 341 -7.21 -7.61 -6.65
N GLN A 342 -6.53 -8.56 -6.01
CA GLN A 342 -6.07 -9.84 -6.61
C GLN A 342 -5.10 -9.72 -7.79
N GLY A 343 -4.47 -8.56 -7.95
CA GLY A 343 -3.37 -8.35 -8.88
C GLY A 343 -2.00 -8.71 -8.29
N ASP A 344 -0.94 -8.27 -8.97
CA ASP A 344 0.44 -8.33 -8.47
C ASP A 344 1.34 -7.29 -9.15
N LEU A 345 2.50 -7.02 -8.57
CA LEU A 345 3.57 -6.22 -9.18
C LEU A 345 4.88 -7.01 -9.11
N GLN A 346 5.47 -7.26 -10.28
CA GLN A 346 6.68 -8.06 -10.44
C GLN A 346 7.77 -7.26 -11.15
N LEU A 347 9.03 -7.54 -10.81
CA LEU A 347 10.21 -6.92 -11.40
C LEU A 347 11.09 -7.97 -12.05
N TYR A 348 11.52 -7.71 -13.27
CA TYR A 348 12.44 -8.53 -14.04
C TYR A 348 13.56 -7.64 -14.56
N SER A 349 14.77 -7.86 -14.07
CA SER A 349 15.90 -7.02 -14.42
C SER A 349 16.99 -7.81 -15.13
N MET A 350 17.61 -7.17 -16.12
CA MET A 350 18.81 -7.64 -16.77
C MET A 350 19.93 -6.69 -16.37
N GLU A 351 20.83 -7.16 -15.51
CA GLU A 351 21.99 -6.39 -15.04
C GLU A 351 22.82 -5.91 -16.23
N ALA A 352 23.27 -4.66 -16.16
CA ALA A 352 23.91 -3.88 -17.22
C ALA A 352 23.03 -3.50 -18.42
N PHE A 353 21.71 -3.74 -18.37
CA PHE A 353 20.78 -3.33 -19.44
C PHE A 353 19.63 -2.47 -18.93
N GLY A 354 18.75 -3.01 -18.09
CA GLY A 354 17.53 -2.32 -17.68
C GLY A 354 16.56 -3.22 -16.91
N THR A 355 15.41 -2.66 -16.54
CA THR A 355 14.38 -3.35 -15.75
C THR A 355 13.01 -3.25 -16.41
N ASP A 356 12.29 -4.38 -16.40
CA ASP A 356 10.87 -4.48 -16.71
C ASP A 356 10.09 -4.62 -15.39
N ALA A 357 9.18 -3.69 -15.12
CA ALA A 357 8.21 -3.76 -14.04
C ALA A 357 6.82 -4.06 -14.61
N VAL A 358 6.16 -5.11 -14.12
CA VAL A 358 4.84 -5.53 -14.62
C VAL A 358 3.80 -5.44 -13.52
N ILE A 359 2.76 -4.65 -13.74
CA ILE A 359 1.53 -4.62 -12.92
C ILE A 359 0.52 -5.54 -13.58
N TYR A 360 -0.01 -6.49 -12.81
CA TYR A 360 -1.15 -7.33 -13.19
C TYR A 360 -2.38 -6.91 -12.42
N LEU A 361 -3.49 -6.66 -13.10
CA LEU A 361 -4.80 -6.39 -12.52
C LEU A 361 -5.84 -7.34 -13.12
N LYS A 362 -6.94 -7.58 -12.40
CA LYS A 362 -8.08 -8.32 -12.95
C LYS A 362 -8.85 -7.47 -13.95
N ALA A 363 -9.15 -8.05 -15.11
CA ALA A 363 -9.91 -7.39 -16.16
C ALA A 363 -11.40 -7.27 -15.83
N LEU A 364 -11.92 -8.15 -14.96
CA LEU A 364 -13.32 -8.21 -14.54
C LEU A 364 -13.49 -7.73 -13.10
N SER A 365 -14.44 -6.83 -12.86
CA SER A 365 -14.73 -6.28 -11.53
C SER A 365 -15.27 -7.31 -10.52
N THR A 366 -15.79 -8.44 -11.01
CA THR A 366 -16.21 -9.59 -10.20
C THR A 366 -15.03 -10.29 -9.51
N ASP A 367 -13.88 -10.30 -10.19
CA ASP A 367 -12.69 -11.04 -9.75
C ASP A 367 -11.75 -10.14 -8.93
N SER A 368 -11.93 -8.82 -9.05
CA SER A 368 -11.30 -7.77 -8.25
C SER A 368 -11.86 -7.73 -6.82
N ILE A 369 -11.52 -8.73 -6.01
CA ILE A 369 -11.94 -8.89 -4.61
C ILE A 369 -10.87 -8.35 -3.66
N GLU A 370 -11.25 -7.64 -2.59
CA GLU A 370 -10.33 -7.20 -1.55
C GLU A 370 -9.50 -8.37 -0.97
N ARG A 371 -8.17 -8.20 -0.93
CA ARG A 371 -7.25 -9.11 -0.23
C ARG A 371 -6.97 -8.57 1.18
N LEU A 372 -7.61 -9.15 2.20
CA LEU A 372 -7.54 -8.64 3.57
C LEU A 372 -6.68 -9.53 4.49
N PRO A 373 -5.87 -8.95 5.40
CA PRO A 373 -5.23 -9.70 6.46
C PRO A 373 -6.25 -10.12 7.52
N VAL A 374 -6.17 -11.37 7.97
CA VAL A 374 -7.01 -11.92 9.05
C VAL A 374 -6.13 -12.33 10.23
N TYR A 375 -6.43 -11.84 11.43
CA TYR A 375 -5.77 -12.28 12.66
C TYR A 375 -6.40 -13.59 13.15
N ASN A 376 -5.59 -14.65 13.18
CA ASN A 376 -6.00 -15.96 13.65
C ASN A 376 -4.78 -16.76 14.13
N LYS A 377 -4.98 -18.04 14.48
CA LYS A 377 -3.88 -18.93 14.90
C LYS A 377 -2.78 -19.08 13.84
N THR A 378 -3.11 -19.03 12.56
CA THR A 378 -2.12 -19.10 11.47
C THR A 378 -1.30 -17.82 11.40
N ALA A 379 -1.93 -16.64 11.49
CA ALA A 379 -1.20 -15.38 11.58
C ALA A 379 -0.26 -15.35 12.80
N LEU A 380 -0.75 -15.80 13.97
CA LEU A 380 0.05 -15.89 15.19
C LEU A 380 1.29 -16.80 15.04
N LYS A 381 1.19 -17.89 14.26
CA LYS A 381 2.34 -18.78 14.01
C LYS A 381 3.46 -18.07 13.27
N ASN A 382 3.16 -17.24 12.28
CA ASN A 382 4.17 -16.50 11.51
C ASN A 382 5.04 -15.60 12.42
N TYR A 383 4.48 -15.04 13.49
CA TYR A 383 5.23 -14.23 14.47
C TYR A 383 6.07 -15.04 15.46
N LYS A 384 5.76 -16.33 15.63
CA LYS A 384 6.41 -17.22 16.60
C LYS A 384 7.45 -18.13 15.99
N MET A 385 7.58 -18.17 14.67
CA MET A 385 8.59 -18.99 14.00
C MET A 385 9.99 -18.54 14.43
N SER A 386 10.71 -19.45 15.07
CA SER A 386 12.13 -19.29 15.42
C SER A 386 13.01 -19.68 14.24
N HIS A 387 14.30 -19.31 14.29
CA HIS A 387 15.32 -19.76 13.33
C HIS A 387 15.19 -21.26 13.01
N GLU A 388 14.73 -21.58 11.81
CA GLU A 388 14.86 -22.92 11.23
C GLU A 388 16.24 -23.01 10.58
N ALA A 389 16.88 -24.18 10.67
CA ALA A 389 18.10 -24.42 9.90
C ALA A 389 17.75 -24.32 8.41
N ASP A 390 18.65 -23.74 7.60
CA ASP A 390 18.44 -23.69 6.15
C ASP A 390 18.19 -25.11 5.62
N ASP A 391 17.13 -25.26 4.84
CA ASP A 391 16.68 -26.53 4.24
C ASP A 391 17.51 -26.93 3.00
N TRP A 392 18.48 -26.08 2.64
CA TRP A 392 19.46 -26.29 1.57
C TRP A 392 20.89 -26.07 2.08
N CYS A 393 21.86 -26.72 1.44
CA CYS A 393 23.26 -26.58 1.81
C CYS A 393 23.74 -25.13 1.65
N VAL A 394 24.26 -24.55 2.73
CA VAL A 394 24.98 -23.28 2.69
C VAL A 394 26.47 -23.57 2.45
N PRO A 395 27.06 -23.11 1.34
CA PRO A 395 28.48 -23.35 1.06
C PRO A 395 29.38 -22.65 2.09
N SER A 396 30.56 -23.23 2.36
CA SER A 396 31.58 -22.59 3.20
C SER A 396 31.99 -21.24 2.62
N LYS A 397 32.19 -20.24 3.49
CA LYS A 397 32.77 -18.94 3.10
C LYS A 397 34.20 -19.08 2.56
N GLU A 398 34.88 -20.14 2.99
CA GLU A 398 36.21 -20.54 2.53
C GLU A 398 36.08 -21.94 1.90
N PRO A 399 35.72 -22.02 0.60
CA PRO A 399 35.67 -23.29 -0.10
C PRO A 399 37.05 -23.96 -0.11
N LEU A 400 37.09 -25.27 0.09
CA LEU A 400 38.33 -26.03 0.09
C LEU A 400 39.01 -25.94 -1.29
N ASP A 401 40.28 -25.54 -1.33
CA ASP A 401 41.07 -25.53 -2.55
C ASP A 401 41.54 -26.96 -2.89
N LEU A 402 40.81 -27.61 -3.80
CA LEU A 402 41.10 -28.98 -4.23
C LEU A 402 42.38 -29.11 -5.08
N ARG A 403 43.02 -28.00 -5.50
CA ARG A 403 44.24 -28.04 -6.33
C ARG A 403 45.44 -28.63 -5.60
N ASN A 404 45.47 -28.55 -4.27
CA ASN A 404 46.55 -29.09 -3.43
C ASN A 404 46.43 -30.61 -3.19
N PHE A 405 45.31 -31.22 -3.57
CA PHE A 405 45.05 -32.66 -3.44
C PHE A 405 45.31 -33.41 -4.76
N LYS A 406 46.35 -33.02 -5.51
CA LYS A 406 46.84 -33.87 -6.60
C LYS A 406 47.32 -35.19 -5.99
N THR A 407 46.61 -36.27 -6.29
CA THR A 407 47.00 -37.64 -5.99
C THR A 407 48.44 -37.89 -6.44
N ALA A 408 49.26 -38.39 -5.52
CA ALA A 408 50.58 -38.94 -5.82
C ALA A 408 50.47 -40.16 -6.75
#